data_AF-A0A5D9CN57-F1
#
_entry.id   AF-A0A5D9CN57-F1
#
_cell.length_a   1.000
_cell.length_b   1.000
_cell.length_c   1.000
_cell.angle_alpha   90.00
_cell.angle_beta   90.00
_cell.angle_gamma   90.00
#
_symmetry.space_group_name_H-M   'P 1'
#
loop_
_entity.id
_entity.type
_entity.pdbx_description
1 polymer ?
#
loop_
_entity_poly.entity_id
_entity_poly.type
_entity_poly.pdbx_seq_one_letter_code
_entity_poly.pdbx_strand_id
1 'polypeptide(L)'
;MGAARSHERNQVMAVIGEFTTNGNTIVGNVRTLTVAMKARLNPIERVSRDAPDFRVTSGAAEVGAGWNSVSANGEPYISLKLDDPSFNAPINAALWPAEKEGDYVLVWSRPNREAA
;
A
#
# COMPACT_ATOMS: atom_id res chain seq x y z
N MET A 1 -11.54 7.62 26.27
CA MET A 1 -10.08 7.74 26.44
C MET A 1 -9.45 7.30 25.12
N GLY A 2 -9.11 8.25 24.26
CA GLY A 2 -8.46 7.96 22.97
C GLY A 2 -6.95 7.82 23.21
N ALA A 3 -6.41 6.63 23.00
CA ALA A 3 -4.99 6.38 23.16
C ALA A 3 -4.23 7.10 22.03
N ALA A 4 -3.40 8.05 22.45
CA ALA A 4 -2.46 8.74 21.59
C ALA A 4 -1.50 7.74 20.92
N ARG A 5 -1.32 7.89 19.61
CA ARG A 5 -0.46 7.07 18.75
C ARG A 5 1.02 7.26 19.13
N SER A 6 1.57 6.33 19.89
CA SER A 6 3.02 6.23 20.11
C SER A 6 3.66 5.38 19.02
N HIS A 7 4.20 6.01 17.98
CA HIS A 7 5.17 5.39 17.07
C HIS A 7 6.38 6.31 16.93
N GLU A 8 7.23 6.23 17.94
CA GLU A 8 8.45 7.00 18.11
C GLU A 8 9.58 6.38 17.28
N ARG A 9 9.58 6.65 15.98
CA ARG A 9 10.78 6.86 15.15
C ARG A 9 10.40 7.91 14.13
N ASN A 10 11.24 8.91 13.93
CA ASN A 10 11.03 10.10 13.09
C ASN A 10 10.92 9.75 11.59
N GLN A 11 9.91 8.97 11.23
CA GLN A 11 9.58 8.53 9.89
C GLN A 11 8.48 9.49 9.40
N VAL A 12 8.83 10.38 8.49
CA VAL A 12 7.84 11.23 7.82
C VAL A 12 6.88 10.31 7.07
N MET A 13 5.67 10.16 7.60
CA MET A 13 4.60 9.40 6.95
C MET A 13 3.76 10.35 6.09
N ALA A 14 3.41 9.89 4.89
CA ALA A 14 2.53 10.60 3.97
C ALA A 14 1.40 9.68 3.54
N VAL A 15 0.16 10.16 3.67
CA VAL A 15 -0.98 9.52 3.00
C VAL A 15 -0.90 9.90 1.53
N ILE A 16 -0.69 8.90 0.68
CA ILE A 16 -0.53 9.06 -0.77
C ILE A 16 -1.67 8.42 -1.56
N GLY A 17 -2.72 7.96 -0.88
CA GLY A 17 -3.87 7.39 -1.56
C GLY A 17 -5.00 6.98 -0.64
N GLU A 18 -6.17 6.89 -1.25
CA GLU A 18 -7.41 6.43 -0.65
C GLU A 18 -7.99 5.35 -1.56
N PHE A 19 -8.43 4.26 -0.95
CA PHE A 19 -8.93 3.08 -1.64
C PHE A 19 -10.22 2.60 -1.00
N THR A 20 -11.01 1.87 -1.76
CA THR A 20 -12.24 1.26 -1.32
C THR A 20 -12.42 -0.11 -1.97
N THR A 21 -13.06 -1.04 -1.27
CA THR A 21 -13.43 -2.35 -1.80
C THR A 21 -14.51 -2.19 -2.86
N ASN A 22 -14.32 -2.84 -3.99
CA ASN A 22 -15.28 -2.95 -5.07
C ASN A 22 -15.35 -4.41 -5.53
N GLY A 23 -16.37 -5.11 -5.03
CA GLY A 23 -16.51 -6.56 -5.20
C GLY A 23 -15.32 -7.29 -4.58
N ASN A 24 -14.61 -8.06 -5.39
CA ASN A 24 -13.40 -8.79 -4.97
C ASN A 24 -12.09 -8.00 -5.20
N THR A 25 -12.17 -6.71 -5.54
CA THR A 25 -10.98 -5.89 -5.81
C THR A 25 -10.94 -4.71 -4.86
N ILE A 26 -9.74 -4.15 -4.64
CA ILE A 26 -9.59 -2.89 -3.92
C ILE A 26 -9.14 -1.83 -4.94
N VAL A 27 -9.89 -0.73 -5.05
CA VAL A 27 -9.65 0.31 -6.06
C VAL A 27 -9.45 1.66 -5.40
N GLY A 28 -8.55 2.47 -5.94
CA GLY A 28 -8.25 3.77 -5.36
C GLY A 28 -7.37 4.62 -6.23
N ASN A 29 -6.92 5.74 -5.65
CA ASN A 29 -5.99 6.66 -6.31
C ASN A 29 -4.67 6.67 -5.55
N VAL A 30 -3.57 6.71 -6.30
CA VAL A 30 -2.24 7.01 -5.79
C VAL A 30 -1.87 8.40 -6.27
N ARG A 31 -1.51 9.29 -5.35
CA ARG A 31 -1.12 10.66 -5.64
C ARG A 31 0.10 11.09 -4.83
N THR A 32 1.15 11.46 -5.54
CA THR A 32 2.32 12.17 -5.03
C THR A 32 2.50 13.46 -5.85
N LEU A 33 3.64 14.16 -5.70
CA LEU A 33 3.92 15.36 -6.49
C LEU A 33 3.98 15.06 -8.00
N THR A 34 4.59 13.94 -8.39
CA THR A 34 4.84 13.57 -9.80
C THR A 34 4.02 12.38 -10.28
N VAL A 35 3.41 11.62 -9.37
CA VAL A 35 2.60 10.44 -9.71
C VAL A 35 1.13 10.75 -9.42
N ALA A 36 0.26 10.49 -10.40
CA ALA A 36 -1.18 10.49 -10.21
C ALA A 36 -1.79 9.37 -11.05
N MET A 37 -2.29 8.32 -10.41
CA MET A 37 -2.88 7.18 -11.09
C MET A 37 -4.04 6.56 -10.33
N LYS A 38 -4.95 5.91 -11.06
CA LYS A 38 -5.90 4.97 -10.48
C LYS A 38 -5.22 3.61 -10.38
N ALA A 39 -5.31 2.98 -9.22
CA ALA A 39 -4.77 1.65 -8.98
C ALA A 39 -5.89 0.68 -8.61
N ARG A 40 -5.77 -0.56 -9.06
CA ARG A 40 -6.64 -1.68 -8.71
C ARG A 40 -5.79 -2.83 -8.21
N LEU A 41 -6.04 -3.28 -6.99
CA LEU A 41 -5.50 -4.51 -6.44
C LEU A 41 -6.45 -5.64 -6.85
N ASN A 42 -5.95 -6.54 -7.69
CA ASN A 42 -6.65 -7.74 -8.13
C ASN A 42 -6.10 -8.91 -7.32
N PRO A 43 -6.92 -9.63 -6.56
CA PRO A 43 -6.44 -10.81 -5.84
C PRO A 43 -5.99 -11.86 -6.85
N ILE A 44 -4.91 -12.55 -6.51
CA ILE A 44 -4.35 -13.63 -7.32
C ILE A 44 -4.17 -14.86 -6.45
N GLU A 45 -4.12 -16.03 -7.10
CA GLU A 45 -3.82 -17.27 -6.39
C GLU A 45 -2.36 -17.24 -5.91
N ARG A 46 -2.17 -17.40 -4.60
CA ARG A 46 -0.85 -17.39 -4.00
C ARG A 46 -0.15 -18.72 -4.25
N VAL A 47 0.89 -18.70 -5.08
CA VAL A 47 1.63 -19.90 -5.50
C VAL A 47 2.82 -20.28 -4.62
N SER A 48 3.23 -19.38 -3.70
CA SER A 48 4.33 -19.63 -2.76
C SER A 48 4.25 -18.70 -1.54
N ARG A 49 5.12 -18.91 -0.55
CA ARG A 49 5.18 -18.04 0.63
C ARG A 49 5.51 -16.59 0.26
N ASP A 50 6.39 -16.38 -0.71
CA ASP A 50 6.85 -15.04 -1.08
C ASP A 50 6.05 -14.46 -2.26
N ALA A 51 5.16 -15.25 -2.85
CA ALA A 51 4.26 -14.81 -3.90
C ALA A 51 3.29 -13.74 -3.37
N PRO A 52 2.95 -12.73 -4.21
CA PRO A 52 1.97 -11.73 -3.85
C PRO A 52 0.56 -12.30 -3.70
N ASP A 53 -0.23 -11.66 -2.86
CA ASP A 53 -1.67 -11.90 -2.72
C ASP A 53 -2.47 -11.06 -3.74
N PHE A 54 -1.89 -9.95 -4.20
CA PHE A 54 -2.51 -9.03 -5.15
C PHE A 54 -1.57 -8.64 -6.28
N ARG A 55 -2.12 -8.58 -7.50
CA ARG A 55 -1.53 -7.86 -8.63
C ARG A 55 -2.11 -6.45 -8.71
N VAL A 56 -1.26 -5.44 -8.78
CA VAL A 56 -1.68 -4.04 -8.89
C VAL A 56 -1.67 -3.60 -10.35
N THR A 57 -2.78 -3.08 -10.83
CA THR A 57 -2.91 -2.58 -12.21
C THR A 57 -3.37 -1.13 -12.27
N SER A 58 -2.96 -0.43 -13.33
CA SER A 58 -3.51 0.86 -13.74
C SER A 58 -3.90 0.79 -15.21
N GLY A 59 -5.20 0.81 -15.50
CA GLY A 59 -5.71 0.48 -16.83
C GLY A 59 -5.29 -0.94 -17.25
N ALA A 60 -4.56 -1.06 -18.36
CA ALA A 60 -4.04 -2.33 -18.87
C ALA A 60 -2.61 -2.65 -18.37
N ALA A 61 -1.95 -1.72 -17.68
CA ALA A 61 -0.58 -1.91 -17.18
C ALA A 61 -0.58 -2.58 -15.80
N GLU A 62 0.33 -3.53 -15.61
CA GLU A 62 0.72 -4.02 -14.29
C GLU A 62 1.78 -3.10 -13.70
N VAL A 63 1.51 -2.54 -12.53
CA VAL A 63 2.32 -1.46 -11.92
C VAL A 63 2.82 -1.82 -10.52
N GLY A 64 2.64 -3.07 -10.10
CA GLY A 64 3.08 -3.51 -8.79
C GLY A 64 2.36 -4.75 -8.26
N ALA A 65 2.61 -5.01 -6.98
CA ALA A 65 2.06 -6.15 -6.27
C ALA A 65 1.79 -5.82 -4.80
N GLY A 66 0.94 -6.63 -4.15
CA GLY A 66 0.57 -6.49 -2.76
C GLY A 66 0.63 -7.81 -1.99
N TRP A 67 0.98 -7.73 -0.71
CA TRP A 67 1.10 -8.85 0.21
C TRP A 67 0.34 -8.57 1.51
N ASN A 68 -0.54 -9.49 1.89
CA ASN A 68 -1.17 -9.48 3.20
C ASN A 68 -0.09 -9.61 4.28
N SER A 69 -0.07 -8.68 5.21
CA SER A 69 0.96 -8.55 6.24
C SER A 69 0.34 -8.19 7.58
N VAL A 70 1.10 -8.40 8.65
CA VAL A 70 0.69 -8.06 10.02
C VAL A 70 1.79 -7.19 10.63
N SER A 71 1.39 -6.09 11.27
CA SER A 71 2.31 -5.15 11.91
C SER A 71 2.96 -5.77 13.15
N ALA A 72 4.01 -5.12 13.68
CA ALA A 72 4.62 -5.55 14.95
C ALA A 72 3.63 -5.53 16.12
N ASN A 73 2.62 -4.67 16.02
CA ASN A 73 1.52 -4.45 16.94
C ASN A 73 0.30 -5.35 16.63
N GLY A 74 0.41 -6.27 15.66
CA GLY A 74 -0.63 -7.26 15.36
C GLY A 74 -1.74 -6.78 14.43
N GLU A 75 -1.59 -5.59 13.82
CA GLU A 75 -2.62 -5.01 12.96
C GLU A 75 -2.44 -5.49 11.51
N PRO A 76 -3.50 -6.00 10.86
CA PRO A 76 -3.42 -6.43 9.47
C PRO A 76 -3.33 -5.24 8.51
N TYR A 77 -2.52 -5.38 7.48
CA TYR A 77 -2.39 -4.41 6.38
C TYR A 77 -1.95 -5.11 5.10
N ILE A 78 -2.00 -4.40 3.98
CA ILE A 78 -1.43 -4.88 2.72
C ILE A 78 -0.15 -4.10 2.46
N SER A 79 0.99 -4.78 2.48
CA SER A 79 2.26 -4.22 2.00
C SER A 79 2.17 -4.09 0.48
N LEU A 80 2.45 -2.91 -0.07
CA LEU A 80 2.39 -2.62 -1.50
C LEU A 80 3.75 -2.19 -2.01
N LYS A 81 4.17 -2.79 -3.12
CA LYS A 81 5.29 -2.32 -3.94
C LYS A 81 4.73 -1.87 -5.29
N LEU A 82 4.83 -0.58 -5.59
CA LEU A 82 4.51 -0.02 -6.90
C LEU A 82 5.82 0.22 -7.66
N ASP A 83 5.95 -0.37 -8.84
CA ASP A 83 7.20 -0.41 -9.61
C ASP A 83 6.85 -0.39 -11.09
N ASP A 84 6.93 0.80 -11.69
CA ASP A 84 6.67 1.04 -13.11
C ASP A 84 7.91 1.72 -13.73
N PRO A 85 8.24 1.46 -15.02
CA PRO A 85 9.41 2.05 -15.67
C PRO A 85 9.46 3.58 -15.66
N SER A 86 8.32 4.27 -15.50
CA SER A 86 8.28 5.74 -15.38
C SER A 86 8.68 6.25 -13.99
N PHE A 87 8.80 5.38 -12.99
CA PHE A 87 9.22 5.76 -11.65
C PHE A 87 10.74 5.77 -11.55
N ASN A 88 11.30 6.77 -10.87
CA ASN A 88 12.73 6.81 -10.60
C ASN A 88 13.20 5.68 -9.67
N ALA A 89 12.29 5.13 -8.86
CA ALA A 89 12.51 4.00 -7.97
C ALA A 89 11.14 3.39 -7.55
N PRO A 90 11.10 2.13 -7.08
CA PRO A 90 9.89 1.55 -6.53
C PRO A 90 9.35 2.34 -5.34
N ILE A 91 8.02 2.46 -5.25
CA ILE A 91 7.31 3.03 -4.11
C ILE A 91 6.82 1.89 -3.22
N ASN A 92 7.43 1.73 -2.04
CA ASN A 92 6.96 0.81 -1.02
C ASN A 92 6.02 1.57 -0.06
N ALA A 93 4.81 1.06 0.12
CA ALA A 93 3.78 1.69 0.96
C ALA A 93 2.96 0.61 1.67
N ALA A 94 2.19 1.01 2.67
CA ALA A 94 1.29 0.14 3.41
C ALA A 94 -0.15 0.62 3.27
N LEU A 95 -1.03 -0.27 2.83
CA LEU A 95 -2.46 -0.01 2.71
C LEU A 95 -3.15 -0.49 4.00
N TRP A 96 -3.58 0.47 4.81
CA TRP A 96 -4.21 0.22 6.10
C TRP A 96 -5.72 0.33 6.00
N PRO A 97 -6.50 -0.52 6.70
CA PRO A 97 -7.92 -0.31 6.87
C PRO A 97 -8.20 1.09 7.45
N ALA A 98 -9.20 1.78 6.91
CA ALA A 98 -9.69 3.05 7.42
C ALA A 98 -10.86 2.83 8.42
N GLU A 99 -11.45 3.91 8.91
CA GLU A 99 -12.54 3.83 9.90
C GLU A 99 -13.79 3.12 9.37
N LYS A 100 -14.09 3.30 8.08
CA LYS A 100 -15.22 2.65 7.42
C LYS A 100 -14.77 1.31 6.82
N GLU A 101 -15.56 0.27 7.09
CA GLU A 101 -15.32 -1.06 6.55
C GLU A 101 -15.21 -1.03 5.03
N GLY A 102 -14.17 -1.68 4.51
CA GLY A 102 -13.86 -1.71 3.09
C GLY A 102 -13.16 -0.45 2.56
N ASP A 103 -12.95 0.59 3.37
CA ASP A 103 -12.12 1.73 3.00
C ASP A 103 -10.69 1.54 3.53
N TYR A 104 -9.72 2.10 2.81
CA TYR A 104 -8.31 1.99 3.13
C TYR A 104 -7.55 3.28 2.83
N VAL A 105 -6.46 3.49 3.56
CA VAL A 105 -5.51 4.58 3.34
C VAL A 105 -4.14 4.02 2.98
N LEU A 106 -3.57 4.53 1.89
CA LEU A 106 -2.23 4.16 1.45
C LEU A 106 -1.21 5.10 2.07
N VAL A 107 -0.38 4.56 2.95
CA VAL A 107 0.62 5.30 3.70
C VAL A 107 2.01 4.95 3.18
N TRP A 108 2.73 5.96 2.73
CA TRP A 108 4.15 5.86 2.41
C TRP A 108 4.98 6.40 3.56
N SER A 109 6.08 5.73 3.89
CA SER A 109 7.09 6.21 4.81
C SER A 109 8.46 6.25 4.13
N ARG A 110 9.26 7.25 4.48
CA ARG A 110 10.62 7.39 3.94
C ARG A 110 11.52 6.28 4.52
N PRO A 111 12.14 5.43 3.69
CA PRO A 111 13.07 4.41 4.19
C PRO A 111 14.17 5.05 5.05
N ASN A 112 14.47 4.46 6.22
CA ASN A 112 15.60 4.92 7.02
C ASN A 112 16.90 4.65 6.26
N ARG A 113 17.76 5.66 6.16
CA ARG A 113 18.98 5.65 5.34
C ARG A 113 20.03 4.64 5.80
N GLU A 114 19.86 4.06 6.99
CA GLU A 114 20.77 3.07 7.59
C GLU A 114 20.53 1.62 7.15
N ALA A 115 19.44 1.35 6.41
CA ALA A 115 19.07 -0.01 5.99
C ALA A 115 19.34 -0.29 4.49
N ALA A 116 20.15 0.54 3.82
CA ALA A 116 20.49 0.43 2.41
C ALA A 116 22.00 0.24 2.20
#